data_AF-A0A959ILW8-F1
#
_entry.id   AF-A0A959ILW8-F1
#
_cell.length_a   1.000
_cell.length_b   1.000
_cell.length_c   1.000
_cell.angle_alpha   90.00
_cell.angle_beta   90.00
_cell.angle_gamma   90.00
#
_symmetry.space_group_name_H-M   'P 1'
#
loop_
_entity.id
_entity.type
_entity.pdbx_description
1 polymer ?
#
loop_
_entity_poly.entity_id
_entity_poly.type
_entity_poly.pdbx_seq_one_letter_code
_entity_poly.pdbx_strand_id
1 'polypeptide(L)'
;PDSNEALLYFNDRKRVIEEEETGIEKIKNSLVRLQKVKEEFQQDQLNGQFEIYTYKHLPCNSFLIVDGAGPKGKMMISHYIYGQYRANCPVLEIFKTANRSLFRRYWTSFQYFTSDAKSHL
;
A
#
# COMPACT_ATOMS: atom_id res chain seq x y z
N PRO A 1 6.25 8.46 -4.11
CA PRO A 1 5.99 9.67 -3.29
C PRO A 1 6.52 10.96 -3.93
N ASP A 2 7.63 10.91 -4.68
CA ASP A 2 8.24 12.07 -5.34
C ASP A 2 7.65 12.32 -6.74
N SER A 3 6.32 12.35 -6.86
CA SER A 3 5.61 12.61 -8.12
C SER A 3 4.70 13.83 -7.99
N ASN A 4 4.43 14.52 -9.10
CA ASN A 4 3.53 15.68 -9.13
C ASN A 4 2.11 15.28 -8.74
N GLU A 5 1.69 14.06 -9.07
CA GLU A 5 0.40 13.47 -8.73
C GLU A 5 0.26 13.29 -7.21
N ALA A 6 1.31 12.82 -6.54
CA ALA A 6 1.34 12.72 -5.09
C ALA A 6 1.26 14.12 -4.45
N LEU A 7 1.97 15.11 -5.00
CA LEU A 7 1.91 16.49 -4.52
C LEU A 7 0.50 17.08 -4.67
N LEU A 8 -0.15 16.85 -5.81
CA LEU A 8 -1.55 17.24 -6.06
C LEU A 8 -2.49 16.62 -5.02
N TYR A 9 -2.32 15.34 -4.72
CA TYR A 9 -3.11 14.64 -3.70
C TYR A 9 -2.99 15.27 -2.31
N PHE A 10 -1.77 15.54 -1.83
CA PHE A 10 -1.57 16.12 -0.50
C PHE A 10 -1.99 17.59 -0.45
N ASN A 11 -1.81 18.33 -1.54
CA ASN A 11 -2.29 19.71 -1.64
C ASN A 11 -3.81 19.84 -1.65
N ASP A 12 -4.51 18.85 -2.21
CA ASP A 12 -5.96 18.79 -2.16
C ASP A 12 -6.44 18.49 -0.73
N ARG A 13 -5.84 17.48 -0.08
CA ARG A 13 -6.24 17.07 1.27
C ARG A 13 -5.91 18.07 2.36
N LYS A 14 -4.78 18.78 2.28
CA LYS A 14 -4.40 19.78 3.30
C LYS A 14 -5.39 20.93 3.43
N ARG A 15 -6.25 21.13 2.41
CA ARG A 15 -7.35 22.12 2.46
C ARG A 15 -8.44 21.77 3.46
N VAL A 16 -8.55 20.48 3.80
CA VAL A 16 -9.59 19.94 4.69
C VAL A 16 -8.96 19.34 5.96
N ILE A 17 -7.70 18.91 5.90
CA ILE A 17 -6.99 18.18 6.95
C ILE A 17 -5.57 18.77 7.12
N GLU A 18 -5.36 19.59 8.14
CA GLU A 18 -4.09 20.30 8.38
C GLU A 18 -2.90 19.33 8.56
N GLU A 19 -3.11 18.17 9.19
CA GLU A 19 -2.03 17.19 9.46
C GLU A 19 -1.47 16.48 8.22
N GLU A 20 -2.13 16.63 7.07
CA GLU A 20 -1.68 16.11 5.77
C GLU A 20 -0.61 17.01 5.12
N GLU A 21 -0.34 18.19 5.67
CA GLU A 21 0.76 19.06 5.23
C GLU A 21 2.13 18.35 5.30
N THR A 22 2.30 17.46 6.30
CA THR A 22 3.50 16.61 6.49
C THR A 22 3.29 15.16 6.04
N GLY A 23 2.24 14.90 5.24
CA GLY A 23 1.83 13.55 4.86
C GLY A 23 2.88 12.83 4.00
N ILE A 24 3.61 13.54 3.15
CA ILE A 24 4.69 12.99 2.33
C ILE A 24 5.85 12.50 3.20
N GLU A 25 6.29 13.32 4.16
CA GLU A 25 7.36 13.00 5.11
C GLU A 25 6.99 11.80 5.97
N LYS A 26 5.73 11.74 6.44
CA LYS A 26 5.21 10.58 7.19
C LYS A 26 5.31 9.29 6.37
N ILE A 27 4.94 9.32 5.08
CA ILE A 27 5.10 8.16 4.19
C ILE A 27 6.56 7.76 4.04
N LYS A 28 7.46 8.73 3.80
CA LYS A 28 8.91 8.45 3.67
C LYS A 28 9.46 7.79 4.94
N ASN A 29 9.08 8.30 6.11
CA ASN A 29 9.48 7.72 7.40
C ASN A 29 8.93 6.31 7.62
N SER A 30 7.67 6.05 7.24
CA SER A 30 7.09 4.71 7.29
C SER A 30 7.83 3.74 6.35
N LEU A 31 8.20 4.16 5.14
CA LEU A 31 8.97 3.33 4.21
C LEU A 31 10.34 2.96 4.77
N VAL A 32 11.04 3.91 5.41
CA VAL A 32 12.33 3.64 6.09
C VAL A 32 12.16 2.61 7.20
N ARG A 33 11.09 2.69 7.99
CA ARG A 33 10.81 1.71 9.06
C ARG A 33 10.48 0.34 8.48
N LEU A 34 9.70 0.26 7.42
CA LEU A 34 9.39 -1.01 6.74
C LEU A 34 10.64 -1.64 6.12
N GLN A 35 11.57 -0.84 5.59
CA GLN A 35 12.84 -1.34 5.09
C GLN A 35 13.67 -2.00 6.20
N LYS A 36 13.69 -1.42 7.41
CA LYS A 36 14.36 -2.05 8.57
C LYS A 36 13.76 -3.41 8.93
N VAL A 37 12.43 -3.52 8.93
CA VAL A 37 11.74 -4.80 9.17
C VAL A 37 12.09 -5.83 8.09
N LYS A 38 12.19 -5.41 6.83
CA LYS A 38 12.65 -6.26 5.73
C LYS A 38 14.09 -6.75 5.96
N GLU A 39 14.99 -5.87 6.40
CA GLU A 39 16.38 -6.22 6.73
C GLU A 39 16.46 -7.20 7.91
N GLU A 40 15.66 -7.01 8.96
CA GLU A 40 15.57 -7.93 10.10
C GLU A 40 15.13 -9.33 9.65
N PHE A 41 14.10 -9.44 8.80
CA PHE A 41 13.64 -10.72 8.28
C PHE A 41 14.69 -11.43 7.41
N GLN A 42 15.50 -10.65 6.67
CA GLN A 42 16.62 -11.18 5.89
C GLN A 42 17.75 -11.70 6.78
N GLN A 43 18.05 -11.00 7.88
CA GLN A 43 19.05 -11.42 8.86
C GLN A 43 18.65 -12.72 9.57
N ASP A 44 17.36 -12.88 9.87
CA ASP A 44 16.78 -14.08 10.46
C ASP A 44 16.66 -15.27 9.47
N GLN A 45 17.04 -15.07 8.20
CA GLN A 45 16.97 -16.09 7.14
C GLN A 45 15.59 -16.73 7.00
N LEU A 46 14.54 -15.94 7.22
CA LEU A 46 13.16 -16.42 7.09
C LEU A 46 12.84 -16.72 5.62
N ASN A 47 12.09 -17.80 5.40
CA ASN A 47 11.64 -18.19 4.06
C ASN A 47 10.58 -17.21 3.53
N GLY A 48 10.80 -16.64 2.35
CA GLY A 48 9.83 -15.81 1.66
C GLY A 48 10.43 -14.54 1.08
N GLN A 49 9.56 -13.61 0.67
CA GLN A 49 9.94 -12.30 0.16
C GLN A 49 9.09 -11.23 0.84
N PHE A 50 9.75 -10.16 1.29
CA PHE A 50 9.10 -8.95 1.77
C PHE A 50 9.35 -7.85 0.73
N GLU A 51 8.30 -7.45 0.03
CA GLU A 51 8.39 -6.47 -1.06
C GLU A 51 7.66 -5.18 -0.68
N ILE A 52 8.30 -4.04 -0.96
CA ILE A 52 7.74 -2.71 -0.71
C ILE A 52 7.69 -1.97 -2.04
N TYR A 53 6.47 -1.65 -2.48
CA TYR A 53 6.23 -0.93 -3.71
C TYR A 53 5.73 0.48 -3.42
N THR A 54 6.24 1.46 -4.17
CA THR A 54 5.60 2.76 -4.32
C THR A 54 5.29 2.99 -5.79
N TYR A 55 4.09 3.49 -6.08
CA TYR A 55 3.67 3.81 -7.44
C TYR A 55 3.48 5.32 -7.60
N LYS A 56 3.59 5.82 -8.84
CA LYS A 56 3.60 7.26 -9.14
C LYS A 56 2.21 7.88 -9.21
N HIS A 57 1.18 7.06 -9.43
CA HIS A 57 -0.20 7.51 -9.61
C HIS A 57 -0.83 8.03 -8.32
N LEU A 58 -1.96 8.73 -8.45
CA LEU A 58 -2.79 9.10 -7.31
C LEU A 58 -3.08 7.85 -6.46
N PRO A 59 -2.96 7.92 -5.12
CA PRO A 59 -3.22 6.78 -4.26
C PRO A 59 -4.71 6.42 -4.33
N CYS A 60 -5.05 5.44 -5.16
CA CYS A 60 -6.42 4.92 -5.26
C CYS A 60 -6.69 3.95 -4.10
N ASN A 61 -5.70 3.09 -3.78
CA ASN A 61 -5.82 2.01 -2.82
C ASN A 61 -4.49 1.74 -2.09
N SER A 62 -4.53 1.49 -0.79
CA SER A 62 -3.44 0.83 -0.08
C SER A 62 -3.70 -0.67 -0.06
N PHE A 63 -2.68 -1.46 -0.41
CA PHE A 63 -2.72 -2.92 -0.36
C PHE A 63 -1.68 -3.43 0.65
N LEU A 64 -2.11 -4.30 1.55
CA LEU A 64 -1.23 -5.19 2.32
C LEU A 64 -1.58 -6.63 1.92
N ILE A 65 -0.60 -7.36 1.40
CA ILE A 65 -0.81 -8.69 0.83
C ILE A 65 0.13 -9.68 1.51
N VAL A 66 -0.43 -10.81 1.96
CA VAL A 66 0.33 -11.95 2.48
C VAL A 66 0.01 -13.14 1.60
N ASP A 67 1.05 -13.84 1.12
CA ASP A 67 0.92 -15.03 0.26
C ASP A 67 -0.01 -14.87 -0.95
N GLY A 68 0.06 -13.73 -1.66
CA GLY A 68 -0.87 -13.38 -2.74
C GLY A 68 -0.99 -14.45 -3.84
N ALA A 69 0.14 -14.99 -4.28
CA ALA A 69 0.20 -16.08 -5.25
C ALA A 69 -0.24 -17.44 -4.65
N GLY A 70 -0.05 -17.64 -3.35
CA GLY A 70 -0.34 -18.89 -2.63
C GLY A 70 -1.83 -19.20 -2.48
N PRO A 71 -2.19 -20.43 -2.07
CA PRO A 71 -3.59 -20.85 -1.90
C PRO A 71 -4.29 -20.20 -0.69
N LYS A 72 -3.51 -19.74 0.31
CA LYS A 72 -3.99 -19.13 1.56
C LYS A 72 -3.82 -17.59 1.60
N GLY A 73 -3.68 -16.96 0.44
CA GLY A 73 -3.44 -15.53 0.36
C GLY A 73 -4.47 -14.70 1.12
N LYS A 74 -3.98 -13.62 1.75
CA LYS A 74 -4.79 -12.61 2.46
C LYS A 74 -4.46 -11.25 1.88
N MET A 75 -5.49 -10.43 1.70
CA MET A 75 -5.35 -9.02 1.34
C MET A 75 -6.12 -8.13 2.31
N MET A 76 -5.49 -7.05 2.74
CA MET A 76 -6.14 -5.93 3.40
C MET A 76 -6.05 -4.72 2.49
N ILE A 77 -7.19 -4.11 2.20
CA ILE A 77 -7.32 -3.09 1.15
C ILE A 77 -8.04 -1.89 1.72
N SER A 78 -7.37 -0.75 1.76
CA SER A 78 -7.97 0.52 2.15
C SER A 78 -8.12 1.41 0.92
N HIS A 79 -9.36 1.78 0.61
CA HIS A 79 -9.65 2.63 -0.53
C HIS A 79 -9.49 4.09 -0.14
N TYR A 80 -9.02 4.89 -1.09
CA TYR A 80 -9.06 6.33 -0.94
C TYR A 80 -10.50 6.83 -0.97
N ILE A 81 -10.87 7.59 0.07
CA ILE A 81 -12.15 8.30 0.13
C ILE A 81 -11.84 9.78 0.32
N TYR A 82 -12.34 10.59 -0.61
CA TYR A 82 -12.17 12.04 -0.57
C TYR A 82 -12.76 12.63 0.72
N GLY A 83 -12.04 13.58 1.33
CA GLY A 83 -12.47 14.25 2.56
C GLY A 83 -12.42 13.38 3.83
N GLN A 84 -11.98 12.12 3.74
CA GLN A 84 -11.85 11.24 4.90
C GLN A 84 -10.39 11.06 5.30
N TYR A 85 -10.13 11.05 6.62
CA TYR A 85 -8.83 10.68 7.17
C TYR A 85 -8.49 9.25 6.79
N ARG A 86 -7.23 8.98 6.43
CA ARG A 86 -6.79 7.61 6.07
C ARG A 86 -7.04 6.60 7.20
N ALA A 87 -6.85 7.02 8.45
CA ALA A 87 -7.13 6.17 9.62
C ALA A 87 -8.61 5.78 9.73
N ASN A 88 -9.51 6.54 9.11
CA ASN A 88 -10.95 6.32 9.11
C ASN A 88 -11.46 5.69 7.81
N CYS A 89 -10.60 5.47 6.81
CA CYS A 89 -10.99 4.77 5.60
C CYS A 89 -11.31 3.31 5.93
N PRO A 90 -12.42 2.76 5.42
CA PRO A 90 -12.76 1.36 5.64
C PRO A 90 -11.69 0.46 5.03
N VAL A 91 -11.36 -0.60 5.77
CA VAL A 91 -10.40 -1.63 5.34
C VAL A 91 -11.18 -2.89 4.99
N LEU A 92 -11.08 -3.32 3.74
CA LEU A 92 -11.61 -4.61 3.31
C LEU A 92 -10.56 -5.68 3.61
N GLU A 93 -10.96 -6.69 4.37
CA GLU A 93 -10.16 -7.88 4.59
C GLU A 93 -10.70 -9.03 3.71
N ILE A 94 -9.84 -9.61 2.89
CA ILE A 94 -10.21 -10.67 1.95
C ILE A 94 -9.25 -11.84 2.11
N PHE A 95 -9.81 -13.01 2.41
CA PHE A 95 -9.09 -14.28 2.37
C PHE A 95 -9.40 -14.99 1.06
N LYS A 96 -8.37 -15.47 0.36
CA LYS A 96 -8.51 -16.22 -0.90
C LYS A 96 -9.35 -17.49 -0.71
N THR A 97 -9.26 -18.10 0.46
CA THR A 97 -10.04 -19.30 0.83
C THR A 97 -11.54 -19.00 1.00
N ALA A 98 -11.89 -17.81 1.49
CA ALA A 98 -13.27 -17.42 1.73
C ALA A 98 -13.94 -16.81 0.49
N ASN A 99 -13.21 -16.01 -0.30
CA ASN A 99 -13.77 -15.35 -1.49
C ASN A 99 -12.75 -15.25 -2.63
N ARG A 100 -12.61 -16.36 -3.39
CA ARG A 100 -11.66 -16.46 -4.52
C ARG A 100 -11.90 -15.42 -5.62
N SER A 101 -13.16 -15.13 -5.93
CA SER A 101 -13.54 -14.22 -7.02
C SER A 101 -13.11 -12.79 -6.71
N LEU A 102 -13.48 -12.31 -5.51
CA LEU A 102 -13.12 -10.97 -5.06
C LEU A 102 -11.61 -10.84 -4.86
N PHE A 103 -10.97 -11.86 -4.28
CA PHE A 103 -9.51 -11.91 -4.16
C PHE A 103 -8.84 -11.80 -5.52
N ARG A 104 -9.26 -12.57 -6.52
CA ARG A 104 -8.69 -12.52 -7.87
C ARG A 104 -8.81 -11.13 -8.48
N ARG A 105 -9.97 -10.47 -8.32
CA ARG A 105 -10.20 -9.13 -8.86
C ARG A 105 -9.21 -8.11 -8.28
N TYR A 106 -9.06 -8.08 -6.96
CA TYR A 106 -8.12 -7.17 -6.32
C TYR A 106 -6.65 -7.55 -6.57
N TRP A 107 -6.35 -8.85 -6.70
CA TRP A 107 -5.01 -9.31 -7.05
C TRP A 107 -4.60 -8.82 -8.43
N THR A 108 -5.48 -8.97 -9.43
CA THR A 108 -5.27 -8.42 -10.77
C THR A 108 -5.12 -6.90 -10.74
N SER A 109 -5.94 -6.20 -9.95
CA SER A 109 -5.80 -4.75 -9.79
C SER A 109 -4.44 -4.37 -9.20
N PHE A 110 -3.97 -5.08 -8.17
CA PHE A 110 -2.65 -4.88 -7.59
C PHE A 110 -1.54 -5.08 -8.63
N GLN A 111 -1.59 -6.16 -9.41
CA GLN A 111 -0.61 -6.45 -10.45
C GLN A 111 -0.51 -5.33 -11.50
N TYR A 112 -1.64 -4.74 -11.89
CA TYR A 112 -1.65 -3.57 -12.77
C TYR A 112 -1.09 -2.31 -12.11
N PHE A 113 -1.33 -2.10 -10.81
CA PHE A 113 -0.74 -0.96 -10.09
C PHE A 113 0.77 -1.09 -9.90
N THR A 114 1.27 -2.32 -9.79
CA THR A 114 2.69 -2.59 -9.55
C THR A 114 3.49 -2.86 -10.82
N SER A 115 2.88 -3.00 -12.00
CA SER A 115 3.60 -3.31 -13.24
C SER A 115 4.65 -2.26 -13.59
N ASP A 116 4.36 -0.99 -13.31
CA ASP A 116 5.27 0.15 -13.54
C ASP A 116 5.87 0.69 -12.23
N ALA A 117 5.64 0.01 -11.10
CA ALA A 117 6.18 0.42 -9.81
C ALA A 117 7.67 0.09 -9.74
N LYS A 118 8.47 1.07 -9.33
CA LYS A 118 9.86 0.78 -8.97
C LYS A 118 9.84 0.00 -7.65
N SER A 119 10.32 -1.24 -7.66
CA SER A 119 10.69 -1.93 -6.43
C SER A 119 11.79 -1.11 -5.76
N HIS A 120 11.55 -0.67 -4.53
CA HIS A 120 12.64 -0.17 -3.70
C HIS A 120 13.33 -1.40 -3.13
N LEU A 121 14.48 -1.76 -3.73
CA LEU A 121 15.38 -2.79 -3.21
C LEU A 121 15.91 -2.34 -1.85
#